data_AF-A0AAU2FJN1-F1
#
_entry.id   AF-A0AAU2FJN1-F1
#
_cell.length_a   1.000
_cell.length_b   1.000
_cell.length_c   1.000
_cell.angle_alpha   90.00
_cell.angle_beta   90.00
_cell.angle_gamma   90.00
#
_symmetry.space_group_name_H-M   'P 1'
#
loop_
_entity.id
_entity.type
_entity.pdbx_description
1 polymer ?
#
loop_
_entity_poly.entity_id
_entity_poly.type
_entity_poly.pdbx_seq_one_letter_code
_entity_poly.pdbx_strand_id
1 'polypeptide(L)'
;MDAADPTAADLVVDNPGTAIADCYLEPGHRTADVFVTYEDTYAAYTGAGWLGGNVFGASGGYRSGTELDPTGTAFWHLVHGVPDAAAMRATLRTAFDRGAGYAYATGTIMPNPWDESPSWKYRSQTGYAATLG
;
A
#
# COMPACT_ATOMS: atom_id res chain seq x y z
N MET A 1 15.10 -28.10 -5.70
CA MET A 1 14.47 -26.86 -6.18
C MET A 1 13.48 -27.30 -7.22
N ASP A 2 12.20 -27.19 -6.91
CA ASP A 2 11.16 -27.42 -7.91
C ASP A 2 11.25 -26.31 -8.96
N ALA A 3 11.13 -26.66 -10.24
CA ALA A 3 11.11 -25.68 -11.30
C ALA A 3 9.86 -24.79 -11.14
N ALA A 4 10.01 -23.48 -11.29
CA ALA A 4 8.88 -22.56 -11.30
C ALA A 4 7.92 -22.98 -12.42
N ASP A 5 6.63 -23.11 -12.10
CA ASP A 5 5.58 -23.41 -13.08
C ASP A 5 5.48 -22.22 -14.05
N PRO A 6 5.81 -22.39 -15.34
CA PRO A 6 5.77 -21.31 -16.33
C PRO A 6 4.35 -20.84 -16.65
N THR A 7 3.32 -21.48 -16.08
CA THR A 7 1.91 -21.12 -16.23
C THR A 7 1.31 -20.48 -14.98
N ALA A 8 2.06 -20.40 -13.88
CA ALA A 8 1.65 -19.62 -12.73
C ALA A 8 1.57 -18.14 -13.13
N ALA A 9 0.51 -17.45 -12.69
CA ALA A 9 0.43 -16.01 -12.87
C ALA A 9 1.55 -15.35 -12.06
N ASP A 10 2.49 -14.71 -12.74
CA ASP A 10 3.53 -13.93 -12.09
C ASP A 10 2.89 -12.68 -11.48
N LEU A 11 3.06 -12.49 -10.17
CA LEU A 11 2.73 -11.25 -9.49
C LEU A 11 3.98 -10.37 -9.47
N VAL A 12 3.90 -9.22 -10.12
CA VAL A 12 4.95 -8.20 -10.08
C VAL A 12 4.53 -7.09 -9.12
N VAL A 13 5.33 -6.89 -8.07
CA VAL A 13 5.17 -5.79 -7.11
C VAL A 13 6.35 -4.84 -7.27
N ASP A 14 6.06 -3.60 -7.63
CA ASP A 14 7.04 -2.51 -7.64
C ASP A 14 6.92 -1.69 -6.35
N ASN A 15 8.05 -1.30 -5.76
CA ASN A 15 8.05 -0.47 -4.55
C ASN A 15 8.80 0.86 -4.78
N PRO A 16 8.09 1.87 -5.31
CA PRO A 16 8.56 3.25 -5.28
C PRO A 16 8.52 3.89 -3.88
N GLY A 17 7.68 3.40 -2.97
CA GLY A 17 7.48 3.94 -1.61
C GLY A 17 6.73 5.28 -1.57
N THR A 18 6.25 5.75 -2.71
CA THR A 18 5.57 7.04 -2.90
C THR A 18 4.61 6.96 -4.08
N ALA A 19 3.72 7.93 -4.24
CA ALA A 19 2.80 8.02 -5.36
C ALA A 19 3.53 7.89 -6.70
N ILE A 20 2.90 7.22 -7.66
CA ILE A 20 3.47 6.98 -9.00
C ILE A 20 2.89 7.95 -10.03
N ALA A 21 3.60 8.17 -11.14
CA ALA A 21 3.04 8.88 -12.28
C ALA A 21 1.92 8.04 -12.94
N ASP A 22 0.87 8.68 -13.44
CA ASP A 22 -0.24 8.01 -14.12
C ASP A 22 0.19 7.18 -15.34
N CYS A 23 1.30 7.54 -16.00
CA CYS A 23 1.86 6.77 -17.11
C CYS A 23 2.26 5.33 -16.74
N TYR A 24 2.54 5.02 -15.47
CA TYR A 24 2.80 3.65 -15.01
C TYR A 24 1.55 2.75 -15.03
N LEU A 25 0.36 3.32 -15.15
CA LEU A 25 -0.90 2.60 -15.22
C LEU A 25 -1.45 2.52 -16.66
N GLU A 26 -0.82 3.20 -17.62
CA GLU A 26 -1.26 3.21 -19.01
C GLU A 26 -1.19 1.81 -19.64
N PRO A 27 -2.20 1.40 -20.44
CA PRO A 27 -2.13 0.17 -21.22
C PRO A 27 -0.87 0.14 -22.11
N GLY A 28 -0.05 -0.90 -21.96
CA GLY A 28 1.23 -1.05 -22.68
C GLY A 28 2.46 -0.48 -21.95
N HIS A 29 2.28 0.33 -20.91
CA HIS A 29 3.35 0.83 -20.03
C HIS A 29 3.28 0.28 -18.61
N ARG A 30 2.23 -0.47 -18.27
CA ARG A 30 2.08 -1.10 -16.96
C ARG A 30 3.20 -2.12 -16.71
N THR A 31 4.12 -1.76 -15.80
CA THR A 31 5.30 -2.56 -15.45
C THR A 31 5.09 -3.49 -14.25
N ALA A 32 4.04 -3.27 -13.45
CA ALA A 32 3.73 -4.06 -12.27
C ALA A 32 2.22 -4.25 -12.09
N ASP A 33 1.85 -5.32 -11.39
CA ASP A 33 0.47 -5.58 -10.98
C ASP A 33 0.10 -4.71 -9.78
N VAL A 34 1.04 -4.55 -8.84
CA VAL A 34 0.87 -3.79 -7.60
C VAL A 34 2.03 -2.80 -7.43
N PHE A 35 1.71 -1.58 -7.00
CA PHE A 35 2.67 -0.54 -6.66
C PHE A 35 2.56 -0.19 -5.18
N VAL A 36 3.67 -0.21 -4.46
CA VAL A 36 3.73 0.38 -3.12
C VAL A 36 3.83 1.89 -3.25
N THR A 37 2.71 2.57 -3.04
CA THR A 37 2.52 4.01 -3.26
C THR A 37 2.66 4.85 -1.99
N TYR A 38 2.86 4.20 -0.86
CA TYR A 38 3.20 4.84 0.40
C TYR A 38 4.09 3.92 1.23
N GLU A 39 5.25 4.42 1.68
CA GLU A 39 6.13 3.76 2.64
C GLU A 39 6.77 4.80 3.57
N ASP A 40 6.13 5.07 4.72
CA ASP A 40 6.65 6.01 5.74
C ASP A 40 5.96 5.80 7.11
N THR A 41 6.29 6.64 8.08
CA THR A 41 5.78 6.66 9.44
C THR A 41 4.27 6.91 9.53
N TYR A 42 3.66 6.37 10.58
CA TYR A 42 2.28 6.66 10.97
C TYR A 42 2.03 8.15 11.22
N ALA A 43 3.03 8.86 11.75
CA ALA A 43 2.95 10.30 11.98
C ALA A 43 2.82 11.09 10.67
N ALA A 44 3.59 10.74 9.64
CA ALA A 44 3.44 11.32 8.31
C ALA A 44 2.10 10.93 7.66
N TYR A 45 1.68 9.66 7.84
CA TYR A 45 0.48 9.10 7.21
C TYR A 45 -0.84 9.75 7.68
N THR A 46 -0.86 10.15 8.95
CA THR A 46 -2.00 10.76 9.64
C THR A 46 -1.90 12.28 9.76
N GLY A 47 -0.72 12.85 9.45
CA GLY A 47 -0.51 14.29 9.40
C GLY A 47 -1.20 14.95 8.20
N ALA A 48 -1.21 16.29 8.21
CA ALA A 48 -1.81 17.09 7.14
C ALA A 48 -0.95 17.18 5.85
N GLY A 49 0.27 16.63 5.88
CA GLY A 49 1.24 16.77 4.79
C GLY A 49 1.09 15.76 3.65
N TRP A 50 0.44 14.60 3.89
CA TRP A 50 0.23 13.62 2.84
C TRP A 50 -1.10 13.89 2.12
N LEU A 51 -1.01 14.26 0.84
CA LEU A 51 -2.16 14.62 0.00
C LEU A 51 -3.01 13.41 -0.43
N GLY A 52 -2.68 12.20 0.04
CA GLY A 52 -3.56 11.03 -0.03
C GLY A 52 -3.77 10.44 -1.42
N GLY A 53 -2.90 10.75 -2.39
CA GLY A 53 -2.98 10.16 -3.73
C GLY A 53 -2.01 9.00 -3.92
N ASN A 54 -2.51 7.95 -4.56
CA ASN A 54 -1.71 6.84 -5.09
C ASN A 54 -0.96 7.25 -6.36
N VAL A 55 -1.52 8.24 -7.08
CA VAL A 55 -1.06 8.63 -8.40
C VAL A 55 -0.93 10.14 -8.48
N PHE A 56 0.04 10.63 -9.23
CA PHE A 56 0.13 12.03 -9.64
C PHE A 56 0.15 12.15 -11.17
N GLY A 57 -0.45 13.22 -11.69
CA GLY A 57 -0.48 13.49 -13.14
C GLY A 57 0.46 14.62 -13.57
N ALA A 58 0.67 14.73 -14.88
CA ALA A 58 1.55 15.73 -15.50
C ALA A 58 1.18 17.20 -15.19
N SER A 59 -0.07 17.47 -14.82
CA SER A 59 -0.56 18.81 -14.44
C SER A 59 -0.30 19.17 -12.96
N GLY A 60 0.34 18.28 -12.19
CA GLY A 60 0.72 18.56 -10.80
C GLY A 60 -0.46 18.47 -9.83
N GLY A 61 -0.96 17.25 -9.62
CA GLY A 61 -2.01 16.97 -8.63
C GLY A 61 -2.07 15.49 -8.27
N TYR A 62 -2.37 15.20 -7.01
CA TYR A 62 -2.60 13.85 -6.49
C TYR A 62 -4.01 13.40 -6.83
N ARG A 63 -4.15 12.14 -7.28
CA ARG A 63 -5.42 11.50 -7.64
C ARG A 63 -5.61 10.23 -6.80
N SER A 64 -6.88 9.93 -6.52
CA SER A 64 -7.24 8.67 -5.88
C SER A 64 -6.89 7.50 -6.81
N GLY A 65 -6.39 6.42 -6.22
CA GLY A 65 -6.13 5.19 -6.96
C GLY A 65 -7.39 4.61 -7.59
N THR A 66 -8.54 4.74 -6.91
CA THR A 66 -9.83 4.21 -7.38
C THR A 66 -10.31 4.80 -8.71
N GLU A 67 -9.84 5.99 -9.09
CA GLU A 67 -10.17 6.61 -10.37
C GLU A 67 -9.49 5.89 -11.56
N LEU A 68 -8.31 5.31 -11.31
CA LEU A 68 -7.43 4.74 -12.33
C LEU A 68 -7.35 3.20 -12.27
N ASP A 69 -7.63 2.63 -11.11
CA ASP A 69 -7.82 1.19 -10.94
C ASP A 69 -9.13 0.92 -10.17
N PRO A 70 -10.25 0.74 -10.88
CA PRO A 70 -11.54 0.45 -10.27
C PRO A 70 -11.62 -0.96 -9.66
N THR A 71 -10.67 -1.86 -9.96
CA THR A 71 -10.59 -3.18 -9.31
C THR A 71 -9.95 -3.10 -7.94
N GLY A 72 -9.23 -2.00 -7.66
CA GLY A 72 -8.75 -1.64 -6.33
C GLY A 72 -7.65 -2.56 -5.83
N THR A 73 -6.80 -3.13 -6.68
CA THR A 73 -5.66 -3.98 -6.28
C THR A 73 -4.31 -3.41 -6.68
N ALA A 74 -4.26 -2.35 -7.47
CA ALA A 74 -3.01 -1.80 -8.00
C ALA A 74 -2.11 -1.11 -6.97
N PHE A 75 -2.61 -0.81 -5.77
CA PHE A 75 -1.89 0.04 -4.82
C PHE A 75 -1.76 -0.59 -3.43
N TRP A 76 -0.60 -0.38 -2.81
CA TRP A 76 -0.26 -0.87 -1.48
C TRP A 76 0.33 0.25 -0.62
N HIS A 77 -0.18 0.41 0.61
CA HIS A 77 0.46 1.24 1.63
C HIS A 77 1.17 0.42 2.70
N LEU A 78 2.43 0.77 2.99
CA LEU A 78 3.24 0.27 4.09
C LEU A 78 3.43 1.39 5.12
N VAL A 79 3.00 1.17 6.37
CA VAL A 79 3.03 2.19 7.42
C VAL A 79 3.70 1.65 8.67
N HIS A 80 4.75 2.32 9.13
CA HIS A 80 5.50 1.91 10.32
C HIS A 80 5.37 2.91 11.48
N GLY A 81 5.80 2.55 12.69
CA GLY A 81 5.63 3.37 13.89
C GLY A 81 4.17 3.53 14.34
N VAL A 82 3.30 2.58 13.97
CA VAL A 82 1.88 2.58 14.36
C VAL A 82 1.75 2.20 15.84
N PRO A 83 1.16 3.05 16.70
CA PRO A 83 1.33 2.92 18.16
C PRO A 83 0.59 1.74 18.79
N ASP A 84 -0.55 1.34 18.24
CA ASP A 84 -1.38 0.28 18.82
C ASP A 84 -2.33 -0.37 17.81
N ALA A 85 -3.09 -1.38 18.27
CA ALA A 85 -4.04 -2.11 17.44
C ALA A 85 -5.22 -1.26 16.95
N ALA A 86 -5.62 -0.20 17.67
CA ALA A 86 -6.67 0.70 17.22
C ALA A 86 -6.17 1.62 16.09
N ALA A 87 -4.96 2.16 16.24
CA ALA A 87 -4.26 2.92 15.21
C ALA A 87 -3.97 2.05 13.97
N MET A 88 -3.64 0.77 14.14
CA MET A 88 -3.52 -0.18 13.03
C MET A 88 -4.83 -0.29 12.25
N ARG A 89 -5.97 -0.49 12.92
CA ARG A 89 -7.27 -0.56 12.23
C ARG A 89 -7.59 0.75 11.51
N ALA A 90 -7.34 1.90 12.14
CA ALA A 90 -7.51 3.19 11.49
C ALA A 90 -6.62 3.32 10.24
N THR A 91 -5.36 2.90 10.33
CA THR A 91 -4.38 2.91 9.23
C THR A 91 -4.86 2.09 8.04
N LEU A 92 -5.31 0.85 8.29
CA LEU A 92 -5.86 -0.01 7.24
C LEU A 92 -7.08 0.63 6.58
N ARG A 93 -8.08 1.06 7.37
CA ARG A 93 -9.28 1.72 6.83
C ARG A 93 -8.91 2.92 5.97
N THR A 94 -8.02 3.78 6.46
CA THR A 94 -7.56 4.94 5.70
C THR A 94 -6.84 4.55 4.40
N ALA A 95 -6.10 3.43 4.36
CA ALA A 95 -5.51 2.95 3.12
C ALA A 95 -6.56 2.55 2.08
N PHE A 96 -7.54 1.74 2.48
CA PHE A 96 -8.65 1.33 1.61
C PHE A 96 -9.52 2.52 1.18
N ASP A 97 -9.84 3.45 2.08
CA ASP A 97 -10.57 4.69 1.77
C ASP A 97 -9.82 5.56 0.73
N ARG A 98 -8.49 5.48 0.72
CA ARG A 98 -7.61 6.17 -0.25
C ARG A 98 -7.40 5.36 -1.54
N GLY A 99 -8.05 4.20 -1.67
CA GLY A 99 -8.03 3.37 -2.88
C GLY A 99 -6.89 2.36 -2.95
N ALA A 100 -6.22 2.04 -1.84
CA ALA A 100 -5.30 0.91 -1.80
C ALA A 100 -6.05 -0.42 -1.73
N GLY A 101 -5.54 -1.43 -2.43
CA GLY A 101 -6.00 -2.81 -2.32
C GLY A 101 -5.27 -3.63 -1.27
N TYR A 102 -4.07 -3.18 -0.93
CA TYR A 102 -3.22 -3.80 0.05
C TYR A 102 -2.78 -2.77 1.08
N ALA A 103 -2.66 -3.20 2.33
CA ALA A 103 -2.16 -2.35 3.39
C ALA A 103 -1.45 -3.18 4.45
N TYR A 104 -0.33 -2.66 4.94
CA TYR A 104 0.39 -3.23 6.06
C TYR A 104 0.81 -2.13 7.03
N ALA A 105 0.58 -2.39 8.31
CA ALA A 105 0.85 -1.55 9.45
C ALA A 105 1.70 -2.33 10.46
N THR A 106 2.74 -1.69 10.96
CA THR A 106 3.61 -2.21 12.02
C THR A 106 3.96 -1.12 13.04
N GLY A 107 4.19 -1.53 14.29
CA GLY A 107 4.62 -0.64 15.37
C GLY A 107 6.15 -0.47 15.46
N THR A 108 6.90 -1.22 14.67
CA THR A 108 8.36 -1.15 14.54
C THR A 108 8.80 0.16 13.88
N ILE A 109 10.08 0.50 14.00
CA ILE A 109 10.66 1.74 13.48
C ILE A 109 11.97 1.45 12.73
N MET A 110 12.57 2.49 12.13
CA MET A 110 13.89 2.41 11.50
C MET A 110 14.97 1.88 12.47
N PRO A 111 16.02 1.20 11.96
CA PRO A 111 16.48 1.17 10.56
C PRO A 111 15.78 0.15 9.64
N ASN A 112 15.04 -0.81 10.20
CA ASN A 112 14.31 -1.80 9.41
C ASN A 112 12.98 -2.11 10.09
N PRO A 113 11.88 -1.44 9.73
CA PRO A 113 10.59 -1.71 10.35
C PRO A 113 9.97 -3.06 9.91
N TRP A 114 10.55 -3.77 8.95
CA TRP A 114 9.91 -4.93 8.32
C TRP A 114 10.44 -6.28 8.84
N ASP A 115 11.42 -6.31 9.75
CA ASP A 115 12.06 -7.55 10.25
C ASP A 115 11.45 -8.14 11.53
N GLU A 116 10.46 -7.47 12.11
CA GLU A 116 9.81 -7.90 13.34
C GLU A 116 8.30 -8.05 13.17
N SER A 117 7.73 -8.98 13.95
CA SER A 117 6.29 -9.20 13.95
C SER A 117 5.56 -8.12 14.76
N PRO A 118 4.49 -7.50 14.24
CA PRO A 118 3.72 -6.51 14.99
C PRO A 118 3.13 -7.11 16.27
N SER A 119 2.99 -6.28 17.32
CA SER A 119 2.46 -6.70 18.62
C SER A 119 1.03 -7.27 18.53
N TRP A 120 0.19 -6.72 17.63
CA TRP A 120 -1.16 -7.23 17.31
C TRP A 120 -1.20 -8.50 16.46
N LYS A 121 -0.04 -9.00 16.01
CA LYS A 121 0.12 -10.19 15.15
C LYS A 121 -0.50 -10.05 13.75
N TYR A 122 0.00 -10.85 12.81
CA TYR A 122 -0.45 -10.83 11.42
C TYR A 122 -1.95 -11.14 11.27
N ARG A 123 -2.46 -12.15 11.99
CA ARG A 123 -3.87 -12.58 11.88
C ARG A 123 -4.87 -11.48 12.26
N SER A 124 -4.57 -10.66 13.27
CA SER A 124 -5.49 -9.56 13.64
C SER A 124 -5.60 -8.52 12.55
N GLN A 125 -4.49 -8.28 11.85
CA GLN A 125 -4.41 -7.29 10.79
C GLN A 125 -5.08 -7.80 9.51
N THR A 126 -4.72 -8.99 9.04
CA THR A 126 -5.32 -9.59 7.84
C THR A 126 -6.81 -9.86 8.02
N GLY A 127 -7.22 -10.31 9.21
CA GLY A 127 -8.63 -10.52 9.54
C GLY A 127 -9.44 -9.23 9.52
N TYR A 128 -8.86 -8.09 9.91
CA TYR A 128 -9.55 -6.80 9.81
C TYR A 128 -9.59 -6.27 8.37
N ALA A 129 -8.48 -6.37 7.62
CA ALA A 129 -8.40 -5.97 6.22
C ALA A 129 -9.48 -6.65 5.37
N ALA A 130 -9.70 -7.97 5.57
CA ALA A 130 -10.74 -8.75 4.89
C ALA A 130 -12.18 -8.32 5.21
N THR A 131 -12.40 -7.39 6.14
CA THR A 131 -13.72 -6.79 6.40
C THR A 131 -13.95 -5.47 5.68
N LEU A 132 -12.92 -4.90 5.07
CA LEU A 132 -12.95 -3.60 4.39
C LEU A 132 -13.09 -3.74 2.86
N GLY A 133 -12.66 -4.87 2.31
CA GLY A 133 -12.76 -5.24 0.89
C GLY A 133 -12.82 -6.75 0.74
#